data_AF-A0AAW4N4T9-F1
#
_entry.id   AF-A0AAW4N4T9-F1
#
_cell.length_a   1.000
_cell.length_b   1.000
_cell.length_c   1.000
_cell.angle_alpha   90.00
_cell.angle_beta   90.00
_cell.angle_gamma   90.00
#
_symmetry.space_group_name_H-M   'P 1'
#
loop_
_entity.id
_entity.type
_entity.pdbx_description
1 polymer ?
#
loop_
_entity_poly.entity_id
_entity_poly.type
_entity_poly.pdbx_seq_one_letter_code
_entity_poly.pdbx_strand_id
1 'polypeptide(L)'
;MKLSQFNFKLPKDQVALYPHKAKHVVKTASGERTFEITRRDESRLMVLHKKSETIEMYKKDEKGKDMVDADGNPVFLQFKDIVNFFEEGDTFIFNNTKVFPARLYGTKEKTDAKIEVFLLRELNPEMRLWDVLVEPARKIRIGNKLFFDDVNEMVAEVIDNTTSRGRTLRFLYDEDGNHDVFKRSLFALGEAPLPRYVIDAREDHHATEDDMEDFQCVFAEVEGAVTAPATGLHFSRELMKRMEINGINEAYITLHCGLGNFHDIEVEDLTKHKMDSEQMIISQEACDLVNKTKLSGHRVCAIGTSVMKATETAVGTDGMMKAFDGWTNKFIFPPYDFGLADCAVANFYHPESTLMMSTAAFGGYELVYEAYKMAVKNGYMFGCYGDSLLILPD
;
A
#
# COMPACT_ATOMS: atom_id res chain seq x y z
N MET A 1 -25.06 -2.54 0.36
CA MET A 1 -24.26 -2.84 1.57
C MET A 1 -24.11 -1.58 2.38
N LYS A 2 -24.09 -1.70 3.70
CA LYS A 2 -23.94 -0.58 4.64
C LYS A 2 -22.54 -0.54 5.22
N LEU A 3 -22.03 0.64 5.54
CA LEU A 3 -20.73 0.83 6.18
C LEU A 3 -20.61 0.01 7.48
N SER A 4 -21.65 0.04 8.31
CA SER A 4 -21.68 -0.65 9.60
C SER A 4 -21.46 -2.18 9.52
N GLN A 5 -21.65 -2.79 8.34
CA GLN A 5 -21.40 -4.23 8.13
C GLN A 5 -19.90 -4.56 8.10
N PHE A 6 -19.03 -3.57 7.87
CA PHE A 6 -17.58 -3.74 7.84
C PHE A 6 -16.93 -3.36 9.17
N ASN A 7 -17.73 -3.15 10.22
CA ASN A 7 -17.23 -2.82 11.53
C ASN A 7 -16.83 -4.09 12.30
N PHE A 8 -15.71 -4.02 13.01
CA PHE A 8 -15.27 -4.99 14.00
C PHE A 8 -14.34 -4.31 15.01
N LYS A 9 -14.19 -4.91 16.20
CA LYS A 9 -13.29 -4.38 17.22
C LYS A 9 -11.85 -4.82 16.91
N LEU A 10 -11.03 -3.88 16.43
CA LEU A 10 -9.60 -4.06 16.25
C LEU A 10 -8.83 -3.58 17.51
N PRO A 11 -8.12 -4.47 18.22
CA PRO A 11 -7.23 -4.06 19.30
C PRO A 11 -6.09 -3.14 18.81
N LYS A 12 -5.76 -2.11 19.59
CA LYS A 12 -4.76 -1.11 19.19
C LYS A 12 -3.36 -1.70 19.03
N ASP A 13 -3.03 -2.71 19.84
CA ASP A 13 -1.79 -3.47 19.82
C ASP A 13 -1.67 -4.41 18.61
N GLN A 14 -2.77 -4.65 17.88
CA GLN A 14 -2.77 -5.40 16.63
C GLN A 14 -2.64 -4.49 15.38
N VAL A 15 -2.42 -3.19 15.55
CA VAL A 15 -2.12 -2.28 14.42
C VAL A 15 -0.60 -2.22 14.24
N ALA A 16 -0.10 -2.68 13.08
CA ALA A 16 1.33 -2.68 12.79
C ALA A 16 1.82 -1.26 12.50
N LEU A 17 2.64 -0.72 13.41
CA LEU A 17 3.29 0.59 13.27
C LEU A 17 4.66 0.51 12.57
N TYR A 18 5.25 -0.68 12.52
CA TYR A 18 6.56 -0.94 11.92
C TYR A 18 6.47 -2.21 11.06
N PRO A 19 7.33 -2.35 10.02
CA PRO A 19 7.44 -3.60 9.28
C PRO A 19 7.81 -4.78 10.18
N HIS A 20 7.54 -5.99 9.69
CA HIS A 20 7.90 -7.21 10.42
C HIS A 20 9.40 -7.30 10.67
N LYS A 21 9.79 -7.51 11.93
CA LYS A 21 11.18 -7.69 12.37
C LYS A 21 11.34 -9.03 13.05
N ALA A 22 12.39 -9.76 12.68
CA ALA A 22 12.78 -11.01 13.30
C ALA A 22 14.02 -10.79 14.18
N LYS A 23 13.97 -11.30 15.41
CA LYS A 23 15.15 -11.32 16.30
C LYS A 23 16.03 -12.50 15.93
N HIS A 24 17.24 -12.20 15.49
CA HIS A 24 18.25 -13.19 15.19
C HIS A 24 19.30 -13.26 16.29
N VAL A 25 19.39 -14.41 16.93
CA VAL A 25 20.35 -14.68 18.00
C VAL A 25 21.56 -15.38 17.42
N VAL A 26 22.68 -14.67 17.34
CA VAL A 26 23.96 -15.25 16.92
C VAL A 26 24.75 -15.64 18.17
N LYS A 27 24.98 -16.94 18.33
CA LYS A 27 25.85 -17.49 19.38
C LYS A 27 27.28 -17.56 18.85
N THR A 28 28.17 -16.74 19.39
CA THR A 28 29.61 -16.77 19.11
C THR A 28 30.37 -17.38 20.29
N ALA A 29 31.64 -17.73 20.09
CA ALA A 29 32.52 -18.18 21.17
C ALA A 29 32.70 -17.14 22.29
N SER A 30 32.35 -15.87 22.03
CA SER A 30 32.42 -14.73 22.97
C SER A 30 31.09 -14.38 23.65
N GLY A 31 30.01 -15.12 23.37
CA GLY A 31 28.69 -14.92 23.98
C GLY A 31 27.54 -14.92 22.97
N GLU A 32 26.38 -14.48 23.42
CA GLU A 32 25.17 -14.41 22.62
C GLU A 32 24.90 -12.95 22.21
N ARG A 33 24.76 -12.67 20.92
CA ARG A 33 24.37 -11.35 20.39
C ARG A 33 23.02 -11.48 19.70
N THR A 34 22.06 -10.64 20.07
CA THR A 34 20.76 -10.55 19.40
C THR A 34 20.76 -9.35 18.46
N PHE A 35 20.42 -9.58 17.20
CA PHE A 35 20.20 -8.57 16.19
C PHE A 35 18.72 -8.56 15.83
N GLU A 36 18.15 -7.40 15.59
CA GLU A 36 16.81 -7.29 15.06
C GLU A 36 16.92 -6.96 13.57
N ILE A 37 16.37 -7.83 12.73
CA ILE A 37 16.49 -7.73 11.27
C ILE A 37 15.08 -7.59 10.70
N THR A 38 14.83 -6.53 9.94
CA THR A 38 13.59 -6.37 9.19
C THR A 38 13.52 -7.43 8.09
N ARG A 39 12.49 -8.28 8.13
CA ARG A 39 12.23 -9.32 7.12
C ARG A 39 10.76 -9.29 6.74
N ARG A 40 10.47 -8.59 5.65
CA ARG A 40 9.09 -8.26 5.27
C ARG A 40 8.30 -9.48 4.81
N ASP A 41 8.98 -10.49 4.27
CA ASP A 41 8.40 -11.75 3.80
C ASP A 41 8.22 -12.80 4.92
N GLU A 42 8.55 -12.46 6.16
CA GLU A 42 8.33 -13.30 7.35
C GLU A 42 7.07 -12.93 8.14
N SER A 43 6.33 -11.89 7.71
CA SER A 43 4.97 -11.59 8.17
C SER A 43 4.04 -12.79 7.97
N ARG A 44 2.96 -12.88 8.74
CA ARG A 44 2.05 -14.01 8.65
C ARG A 44 1.21 -13.96 7.39
N LEU A 45 0.90 -15.13 6.88
CA LEU A 45 -0.04 -15.33 5.79
C LEU A 45 -1.25 -16.12 6.31
N MET A 46 -2.44 -15.70 5.91
CA MET A 46 -3.66 -16.51 5.98
C MET A 46 -4.09 -16.82 4.55
N VAL A 47 -4.58 -18.03 4.31
CA VAL A 47 -5.06 -18.45 2.99
C VAL A 47 -6.54 -18.77 3.09
N LEU A 48 -7.33 -18.15 2.24
CA LEU A 48 -8.77 -18.33 2.14
C LEU A 48 -9.08 -18.99 0.80
N HIS A 49 -9.81 -20.09 0.87
CA HIS A 49 -10.19 -20.94 -0.24
C HIS A 49 -11.67 -20.71 -0.58
N LYS A 50 -11.94 -20.09 -1.74
CA LYS A 50 -13.29 -19.60 -2.09
C LYS A 50 -14.29 -20.72 -2.35
N LYS A 51 -13.94 -21.82 -3.02
CA LYS A 51 -14.96 -22.85 -3.32
C LYS A 51 -15.11 -23.87 -2.22
N SER A 52 -14.02 -24.22 -1.52
CA SER A 52 -14.12 -25.11 -0.35
C SER A 52 -14.59 -24.41 0.92
N GLU A 53 -14.59 -23.07 0.93
CA GLU A 53 -14.92 -22.23 2.10
C GLU A 53 -14.04 -22.54 3.32
N THR A 54 -12.77 -22.88 3.07
CA THR A 54 -11.79 -23.19 4.12
C THR A 54 -10.77 -22.07 4.32
N ILE A 55 -10.19 -22.01 5.52
CA ILE A 55 -9.18 -21.02 5.90
C ILE A 55 -7.97 -21.74 6.51
N GLU A 56 -6.79 -21.52 5.93
CA GLU A 56 -5.52 -22.06 6.39
C GLU A 56 -4.66 -20.96 7.03
N MET A 57 -4.09 -21.25 8.20
CA MET A 57 -3.22 -20.33 8.95
C MET A 57 -1.86 -20.92 9.29
N TYR A 58 -1.74 -22.26 9.28
CA TYR A 58 -0.60 -22.98 9.84
C TYR A 58 0.14 -23.78 8.78
N LYS A 59 1.47 -23.88 8.92
CA LYS A 59 2.30 -24.75 8.10
C LYS A 59 1.95 -26.20 8.36
N LYS A 60 2.02 -27.02 7.31
CA LYS A 60 1.78 -28.46 7.38
C LYS A 60 3.07 -29.22 7.12
N ASP A 61 3.24 -30.35 7.80
CA ASP A 61 4.33 -31.29 7.56
C ASP A 61 4.08 -32.13 6.28
N GLU A 62 5.03 -32.99 5.92
CA GLU A 62 4.92 -33.88 4.75
C GLU A 62 3.72 -34.84 4.80
N LYS A 63 3.11 -35.01 5.98
CA LYS A 63 1.93 -35.86 6.21
C LYS A 63 0.63 -35.04 6.28
N GLY A 64 0.69 -33.73 6.03
CA GLY A 64 -0.45 -32.81 6.04
C GLY A 64 -0.90 -32.39 7.44
N LYS A 65 -0.13 -32.68 8.48
CA LYS A 65 -0.45 -32.29 9.87
C LYS A 65 0.16 -30.92 10.19
N ASP A 66 -0.55 -30.11 10.96
CA ASP A 66 -0.05 -28.80 11.38
C ASP A 66 1.27 -28.96 12.15
N MET A 67 2.28 -28.21 11.71
CA MET A 67 3.59 -28.16 12.32
C MET A 67 3.52 -27.45 13.67
N VAL A 68 4.33 -27.90 14.62
CA VAL A 68 4.50 -27.26 15.92
C VAL A 68 5.95 -26.83 16.14
N ASP A 69 6.15 -25.74 16.85
CA ASP A 69 7.46 -25.28 17.30
C ASP A 69 8.01 -26.13 18.46
N ALA A 70 9.18 -25.76 18.98
CA ALA A 70 9.83 -26.47 20.08
C ALA A 70 9.00 -26.48 21.38
N ASP A 71 8.10 -25.51 21.54
CA ASP A 71 7.23 -25.35 22.71
C ASP A 71 5.84 -25.98 22.49
N GLY A 72 5.61 -26.58 21.31
CA GLY A 72 4.36 -27.24 20.95
C GLY A 72 3.28 -26.30 20.39
N ASN A 73 3.61 -25.05 20.07
CA ASN A 73 2.67 -24.11 19.47
C ASN A 73 2.60 -24.29 17.94
N PRO A 74 1.43 -24.12 17.31
CA PRO A 74 1.30 -24.17 15.85
C PRO A 74 2.20 -23.14 15.15
N VAL A 75 2.86 -23.56 14.07
CA VAL A 75 3.69 -22.68 13.25
C VAL A 75 2.82 -22.02 12.18
N PHE A 76 2.71 -20.68 12.21
CA PHE A 76 1.95 -19.94 11.20
C PHE A 76 2.61 -19.99 9.82
N LEU A 77 1.78 -19.95 8.77
CA LEU A 77 2.24 -19.64 7.41
C LEU A 77 2.85 -18.23 7.41
N GLN A 78 3.93 -18.09 6.66
CA GLN A 78 4.61 -16.82 6.43
C GLN A 78 4.39 -16.35 5.00
N PHE A 79 4.53 -15.06 4.74
CA PHE A 79 4.30 -14.49 3.42
C PHE A 79 5.15 -15.16 2.34
N LYS A 80 6.42 -15.47 2.63
CA LYS A 80 7.31 -16.21 1.70
C LYS A 80 6.83 -17.61 1.31
N ASP A 81 5.86 -18.18 2.03
CA ASP A 81 5.24 -19.45 1.67
C ASP A 81 4.19 -19.30 0.55
N ILE A 82 3.84 -18.06 0.16
CA ILE A 82 2.90 -17.76 -0.94
C ILE A 82 3.26 -18.51 -2.22
N VAL A 83 4.55 -18.64 -2.53
CA VAL A 83 5.04 -19.30 -3.75
C VAL A 83 4.68 -20.78 -3.83
N ASN A 84 4.33 -21.41 -2.71
CA ASN A 84 3.94 -22.82 -2.68
C ASN A 84 2.49 -23.03 -3.13
N PHE A 85 1.70 -21.96 -3.30
CA PHE A 85 0.31 -22.02 -3.77
C PHE A 85 0.17 -21.78 -5.27
N PHE A 86 1.27 -21.48 -5.96
CA PHE A 86 1.32 -21.13 -7.37
C PHE A 86 2.21 -22.10 -8.16
N GLU A 87 1.94 -22.22 -9.45
CA GLU A 87 2.62 -23.13 -10.36
C GLU A 87 3.32 -22.35 -11.48
N GLU A 88 4.20 -23.03 -12.21
CA GLU A 88 4.85 -22.47 -13.40
C GLU A 88 3.80 -21.97 -14.39
N GLY A 89 4.00 -20.77 -14.92
CA GLY A 89 3.09 -20.12 -15.86
C GLY A 89 2.07 -19.18 -15.21
N ASP A 90 1.80 -19.31 -13.90
CA ASP A 90 0.97 -18.34 -13.17
C ASP A 90 1.58 -16.93 -13.23
N THR A 91 0.75 -15.88 -13.16
CA THR A 91 1.21 -14.48 -13.26
C THR A 91 0.77 -13.65 -12.08
N PHE A 92 1.71 -12.95 -11.47
CA PHE A 92 1.46 -11.96 -10.42
C PHE A 92 1.44 -10.57 -11.05
N ILE A 93 0.37 -9.82 -10.80
CA ILE A 93 0.28 -8.42 -11.22
C ILE A 93 0.66 -7.54 -10.02
N PHE A 94 1.69 -6.73 -10.21
CA PHE A 94 2.25 -5.81 -9.23
C PHE A 94 1.97 -4.36 -9.58
N ASN A 95 1.89 -3.49 -8.57
CA ASN A 95 1.88 -2.05 -8.75
C ASN A 95 3.29 -1.49 -8.51
N ASN A 96 4.00 -1.09 -9.57
CA ASN A 96 5.38 -0.56 -9.49
C ASN A 96 5.46 0.94 -9.18
N THR A 97 4.38 1.55 -8.69
CA THR A 97 4.44 2.94 -8.24
C THR A 97 5.51 3.13 -7.17
N LYS A 98 6.21 4.24 -7.25
CA LYS A 98 7.28 4.63 -6.35
C LYS A 98 6.84 5.83 -5.53
N VAL A 99 6.96 5.66 -4.22
CA VAL A 99 6.66 6.70 -3.24
C VAL A 99 7.80 7.70 -3.17
N PHE A 100 7.48 8.99 -3.11
CA PHE A 100 8.44 10.08 -2.86
C PHE A 100 8.24 10.66 -1.44
N PRO A 101 9.28 11.26 -0.83
CA PRO A 101 9.18 11.84 0.51
C PRO A 101 8.28 13.08 0.49
N ALA A 102 7.01 12.88 0.88
CA ALA A 102 5.96 13.86 0.66
C ALA A 102 5.66 14.73 1.90
N ARG A 103 6.16 14.39 3.09
CA ARG A 103 5.88 15.14 4.32
C ARG A 103 6.98 16.15 4.61
N LEU A 104 6.65 17.43 4.54
CA LEU A 104 7.53 18.57 4.79
C LEU A 104 7.07 19.34 6.02
N TYR A 105 8.01 20.04 6.66
CA TYR A 105 7.70 20.96 7.74
C TYR A 105 8.24 22.34 7.39
N GLY A 106 7.36 23.34 7.43
CA GLY A 106 7.72 24.72 7.13
C GLY A 106 7.26 25.70 8.19
N THR A 107 7.81 26.90 8.15
CA THR A 107 7.46 28.03 9.01
C THR A 107 6.83 29.16 8.20
N LYS A 108 5.90 29.87 8.82
CA LYS A 108 5.20 31.00 8.20
C LYS A 108 5.96 32.31 8.40
N GLU A 109 6.21 33.06 7.31
CA GLU A 109 7.00 34.31 7.20
C GLU A 109 6.86 35.33 8.34
N LYS A 110 5.70 35.40 9.00
CA LYS A 110 5.38 36.47 9.96
C LYS A 110 5.11 36.00 11.39
N THR A 111 4.76 34.73 11.55
CA THR A 111 4.28 34.23 12.84
C THR A 111 5.13 33.10 13.38
N ASP A 112 6.11 32.64 12.59
CA ASP A 112 6.95 31.47 12.91
C ASP A 112 6.12 30.24 13.32
N ALA A 113 4.91 30.15 12.78
CA ALA A 113 4.02 29.04 13.07
C ALA A 113 4.53 27.84 12.27
N LYS A 114 4.78 26.72 12.95
CA LYS A 114 5.08 25.44 12.31
C LYS A 114 3.86 24.92 11.56
N ILE A 115 4.06 24.50 10.33
CA ILE A 115 3.06 24.02 9.39
C ILE A 115 3.59 22.74 8.78
N GLU A 116 2.84 21.66 8.92
CA GLU A 116 3.09 20.45 8.13
C GLU A 116 2.51 20.66 6.73
N VAL A 117 3.28 20.33 5.71
CA VAL A 117 2.89 20.34 4.31
C VAL A 117 3.07 18.93 3.76
N PHE A 118 1.98 18.31 3.34
CA PHE A 118 2.00 16.99 2.74
C PHE A 118 1.76 17.12 1.23
N LEU A 119 2.80 16.91 0.43
CA LEU A 119 2.73 16.92 -1.02
C LEU A 119 1.78 15.81 -1.51
N LEU A 120 0.95 16.09 -2.51
CA LEU A 120 0.07 15.10 -3.14
C LEU A 120 0.54 14.75 -4.54
N ARG A 121 0.67 15.78 -5.39
CA ARG A 121 1.09 15.63 -6.79
C ARG A 121 1.58 16.96 -7.35
N GLU A 122 2.41 16.87 -8.36
CA GLU A 122 2.80 17.99 -9.19
C GLU A 122 1.70 18.31 -10.20
N LEU A 123 1.25 19.56 -10.23
CA LEU A 123 0.22 20.05 -11.15
C LEU A 123 0.83 20.68 -12.40
N ASN A 124 1.94 21.41 -12.24
CA ASN A 124 2.61 22.08 -13.34
C ASN A 124 4.12 22.19 -13.04
N PRO A 125 4.97 21.43 -13.75
CA PRO A 125 6.43 21.48 -13.58
C PRO A 125 7.04 22.85 -13.88
N GLU A 126 6.63 23.52 -14.97
CA GLU A 126 7.20 24.81 -15.40
C GLU A 126 6.98 25.92 -14.36
N MET A 127 5.80 25.92 -13.73
CA MET A 127 5.43 26.86 -12.68
C MET A 127 5.73 26.33 -11.28
N ARG A 128 6.20 25.09 -11.15
CA ARG A 128 6.45 24.38 -9.88
C ARG A 128 5.23 24.40 -8.96
N LEU A 129 4.07 24.11 -9.53
CA LEU A 129 2.80 24.06 -8.82
C LEU A 129 2.55 22.68 -8.27
N TRP A 130 2.24 22.62 -6.98
CA TRP A 130 1.98 21.39 -6.25
C TRP A 130 0.64 21.46 -5.56
N ASP A 131 -0.13 20.38 -5.67
CA ASP A 131 -1.30 20.12 -4.85
C ASP A 131 -0.80 19.52 -3.53
N VAL A 132 -1.20 20.11 -2.39
CA VAL A 132 -0.72 19.71 -1.07
C VAL A 132 -1.85 19.73 -0.05
N LEU A 133 -1.70 19.00 1.05
CA LEU A 133 -2.45 19.20 2.28
C LEU A 133 -1.60 19.99 3.27
N VAL A 134 -2.23 20.87 4.05
CA VAL A 134 -1.56 21.64 5.10
C VAL A 134 -2.21 21.42 6.46
N GLU A 135 -1.40 21.32 7.52
CA GLU A 135 -1.87 21.20 8.90
C GLU A 135 -1.08 22.15 9.81
N PRO A 136 -1.73 23.06 10.57
CA PRO A 136 -3.17 23.36 10.59
C PRO A 136 -3.65 24.29 9.46
N ALA A 137 -4.57 23.79 8.62
CA ALA A 137 -5.05 24.51 7.43
C ALA A 137 -5.66 25.90 7.69
N ARG A 138 -6.30 26.10 8.86
CA ARG A 138 -6.92 27.38 9.23
C ARG A 138 -5.93 28.55 9.30
N LYS A 139 -4.64 28.27 9.50
CA LYS A 139 -3.58 29.28 9.62
C LYS A 139 -3.02 29.74 8.26
N ILE A 140 -3.37 29.04 7.17
CA ILE A 140 -2.80 29.21 5.83
C ILE A 140 -3.84 29.77 4.87
N ARG A 141 -3.54 30.95 4.31
CA ARG A 141 -4.36 31.66 3.33
C ARG A 141 -3.56 31.93 2.06
N ILE A 142 -4.27 32.19 0.97
CA ILE A 142 -3.68 32.64 -0.31
C ILE A 142 -2.77 33.86 -0.07
N GLY A 143 -1.62 33.87 -0.74
CA GLY A 143 -0.55 34.86 -0.62
C GLY A 143 0.35 34.69 0.61
N ASN A 144 0.12 33.69 1.46
CA ASN A 144 1.06 33.38 2.56
C ASN A 144 2.28 32.66 2.00
N LYS A 145 3.44 32.98 2.56
CA LYS A 145 4.71 32.31 2.25
C LYS A 145 5.13 31.35 3.36
N LEU A 146 5.63 30.19 2.95
CA LEU A 146 6.15 29.13 3.78
C LEU A 146 7.64 28.93 3.47
N PHE A 147 8.46 28.81 4.50
CA PHE A 147 9.90 28.54 4.43
C PHE A 147 10.15 27.14 4.96
N PHE A 148 10.89 26.32 4.22
CA PHE A 148 11.13 24.91 4.57
C PHE A 148 12.55 24.61 5.05
N ASP A 149 13.46 25.58 4.92
CA ASP A 149 14.84 25.46 5.38
C ASP A 149 15.27 26.74 6.12
N ASP A 150 16.34 26.62 6.89
CA ASP A 150 16.88 27.73 7.69
C ASP A 150 17.60 28.79 6.82
N VAL A 151 18.00 28.40 5.60
CA VAL A 151 18.74 29.24 4.65
C VAL A 151 17.79 30.07 3.77
N ASN A 152 16.48 29.77 3.80
CA ASN A 152 15.40 30.34 3.00
C ASN A 152 15.55 30.15 1.47
N GLU A 153 16.14 29.04 1.04
CA GLU A 153 16.27 28.68 -0.38
C GLU A 153 14.99 28.03 -0.91
N MET A 154 14.33 27.21 -0.09
CA MET A 154 13.05 26.59 -0.41
C MET A 154 11.88 27.38 0.18
N VAL A 155 11.29 28.25 -0.64
CA VAL A 155 10.12 29.05 -0.28
C VAL A 155 8.92 28.66 -1.15
N ALA A 156 7.74 28.53 -0.56
CA ALA A 156 6.51 28.35 -1.30
C ALA A 156 5.47 29.42 -1.00
N GLU A 157 4.80 29.89 -2.05
CA GLU A 157 3.64 30.78 -1.94
C GLU A 157 2.35 29.99 -2.14
N VAL A 158 1.37 30.25 -1.27
CA VAL A 158 0.02 29.69 -1.40
C VAL A 158 -0.73 30.45 -2.48
N ILE A 159 -1.05 29.80 -3.59
CA ILE A 159 -1.74 30.44 -4.71
C ILE A 159 -3.24 30.18 -4.74
N ASP A 160 -3.69 29.03 -4.20
CA ASP A 160 -5.12 28.68 -4.21
C ASP A 160 -5.52 27.73 -3.06
N ASN A 161 -6.83 27.59 -2.84
CA ASN A 161 -7.42 26.59 -1.96
C ASN A 161 -8.12 25.51 -2.79
N THR A 162 -7.86 24.23 -2.52
CA THR A 162 -8.47 23.12 -3.25
C THR A 162 -9.59 22.47 -2.43
N THR A 163 -9.24 21.69 -1.41
CA THR A 163 -10.18 21.08 -0.47
C THR A 163 -10.13 21.79 0.90
N SER A 164 -10.88 21.31 1.89
CA SER A 164 -10.92 21.91 3.24
C SER A 164 -9.52 22.07 3.86
N ARG A 165 -8.64 21.09 3.63
CA ARG A 165 -7.22 21.10 4.03
C ARG A 165 -6.23 21.31 2.88
N GLY A 166 -6.71 21.26 1.64
CA GLY A 166 -5.89 21.32 0.44
C GLY A 166 -5.52 22.74 0.01
N ARG A 167 -4.28 22.91 -0.47
CA ARG A 167 -3.76 24.15 -1.02
C ARG A 167 -3.01 23.85 -2.30
N THR A 168 -2.98 24.83 -3.20
CA THR A 168 -1.99 24.83 -4.27
C THR A 168 -0.82 25.71 -3.86
N LEU A 169 0.38 25.13 -3.83
CA LEU A 169 1.61 25.85 -3.55
C LEU A 169 2.40 26.07 -4.84
N ARG A 170 3.00 27.25 -4.94
CA ARG A 170 4.01 27.58 -5.96
C ARG A 170 5.36 27.69 -5.28
N PHE A 171 6.31 26.85 -5.65
CA PHE A 171 7.67 26.96 -5.14
C PHE A 171 8.47 28.04 -5.88
N LEU A 172 8.97 28.99 -5.11
CA LEU A 172 9.83 30.09 -5.54
C LEU A 172 11.28 29.61 -5.36
N TYR A 173 11.88 29.10 -6.43
CA TYR A 173 13.24 28.55 -6.41
C TYR A 173 14.07 29.27 -7.47
N ASP A 174 15.17 29.91 -7.07
CA ASP A 174 15.88 30.91 -7.89
C ASP A 174 16.81 30.30 -8.96
N GLU A 175 16.93 28.98 -9.06
CA GLU A 175 17.73 28.39 -10.14
C GLU A 175 16.93 28.28 -11.44
N ASP A 176 17.29 29.15 -12.39
CA ASP A 176 16.95 29.03 -13.81
C ASP A 176 17.63 27.79 -14.40
N GLY A 177 16.92 26.66 -14.37
CA GLY A 177 17.23 25.50 -15.21
C GLY A 177 17.74 24.27 -14.46
N ASN A 178 16.80 23.53 -13.87
CA ASN A 178 16.62 22.07 -14.05
C ASN A 178 15.54 21.62 -13.04
N HIS A 179 14.38 21.20 -13.55
CA HIS A 179 13.27 20.72 -12.72
C HIS A 179 13.69 19.60 -11.76
N ASP A 180 14.61 18.73 -12.20
CA ASP A 180 15.10 17.61 -11.41
C ASP A 180 15.98 18.07 -10.24
N VAL A 181 16.68 19.20 -10.37
CA VAL A 181 17.45 19.79 -9.24
C VAL A 181 16.47 20.27 -8.19
N PHE A 182 15.45 21.04 -8.60
CA PHE A 182 14.39 21.50 -7.72
C PHE A 182 13.69 20.32 -6.99
N LYS A 183 13.28 19.29 -7.72
CA LYS A 183 12.64 18.11 -7.12
C LYS A 183 13.54 17.39 -6.11
N ARG A 184 14.84 17.24 -6.41
CA ARG A 184 15.79 16.64 -5.46
C ARG A 184 15.92 17.47 -4.18
N SER A 185 16.04 18.79 -4.30
CA SER A 185 16.11 19.69 -3.14
C SER A 185 14.82 19.64 -2.32
N LEU A 186 13.66 19.62 -2.98
CA LEU A 186 12.36 19.46 -2.33
C LEU A 186 12.25 18.13 -1.57
N PHE A 187 12.65 17.03 -2.20
CA PHE A 187 12.58 15.70 -1.60
C PHE A 187 13.59 15.49 -0.48
N ALA A 188 14.74 16.17 -0.51
CA ALA A 188 15.72 16.14 0.58
C ALA A 188 15.20 16.76 1.89
N LEU A 189 14.19 17.63 1.81
CA LEU A 189 13.52 18.23 2.96
C LEU A 189 12.38 17.35 3.50
N GLY A 190 11.96 16.35 2.72
CA GLY A 190 10.80 15.53 3.02
C GLY A 190 11.13 14.28 3.81
N GLU A 191 10.18 13.85 4.63
CA GLU A 191 10.16 12.57 5.31
C GLU A 191 9.26 11.56 4.57
N ALA A 192 9.44 10.27 4.90
CA ALA A 192 8.61 9.20 4.35
C ALA A 192 7.11 9.45 4.62
N PRO A 193 6.23 9.28 3.62
CA PRO A 193 4.82 9.63 3.75
C PRO A 193 4.01 8.52 4.41
N LEU A 194 4.39 8.15 5.64
CA LEU A 194 3.67 7.14 6.42
C LEU A 194 2.22 7.58 6.70
N PRO A 195 1.23 6.67 6.69
CA PRO A 195 -0.14 7.02 7.05
C PRO A 195 -0.26 7.63 8.44
N ARG A 196 -1.26 8.49 8.66
CA ARG A 196 -1.49 9.16 9.95
C ARG A 196 -1.64 8.19 11.12
N TYR A 197 -2.37 7.09 10.93
CA TYR A 197 -2.53 6.07 11.97
C TYR A 197 -1.21 5.41 12.39
N VAL A 198 -0.18 5.44 11.54
CA VAL A 198 1.16 4.94 11.88
C VAL A 198 1.94 6.01 12.65
N ILE A 199 2.13 7.17 12.01
CA ILE A 199 3.01 8.22 12.53
C ILE A 199 2.49 8.83 13.84
N ASP A 200 1.18 9.04 13.95
CA ASP A 200 0.56 9.65 15.13
C ASP A 200 0.51 8.66 16.32
N ALA A 201 0.70 7.35 16.06
CA ALA A 201 0.67 6.30 17.08
C ALA A 201 2.06 5.87 17.58
N ARG A 202 3.13 6.31 16.91
CA ARG A 202 4.51 6.12 17.36
C ARG A 202 4.87 7.13 18.45
N GLU A 203 5.91 6.82 19.23
CA GLU A 203 6.43 7.74 20.26
C GLU A 203 7.01 9.01 19.65
N ASP A 204 7.73 8.87 18.55
CA ASP A 204 8.15 9.98 17.69
C ASP A 204 7.16 10.10 16.52
N HIS A 205 6.59 11.29 16.36
CA HIS A 205 5.65 11.61 15.28
C HIS A 205 6.36 12.00 13.97
N HIS A 206 7.62 11.62 13.82
CA HIS A 206 8.45 11.78 12.63
C HIS A 206 8.90 10.42 12.08
N ALA A 207 9.14 10.39 10.77
CA ALA A 207 9.65 9.19 10.12
C ALA A 207 11.16 9.05 10.43
N THR A 208 11.62 7.81 10.59
CA THR A 208 13.06 7.51 10.70
C THR A 208 13.70 7.44 9.31
N GLU A 209 15.03 7.47 9.25
CA GLU A 209 15.77 7.33 7.98
C GLU A 209 15.40 6.04 7.23
N ASP A 210 15.23 4.94 7.98
CA ASP A 210 14.84 3.63 7.43
C ASP A 210 13.41 3.60 6.86
N ASP A 211 12.49 4.47 7.31
CA ASP A 211 11.08 4.41 6.92
C ASP A 211 10.86 4.65 5.42
N MET A 212 11.77 5.38 4.76
CA MET A 212 11.65 5.62 3.31
C MET A 212 11.95 4.35 2.50
N GLU A 213 12.87 3.51 2.97
CA GLU A 213 13.11 2.19 2.41
C GLU A 213 12.00 1.21 2.83
N ASP A 214 11.58 1.27 4.09
CA ASP A 214 10.53 0.44 4.69
C ASP A 214 9.14 0.65 4.11
N PHE A 215 8.83 1.86 3.68
CA PHE A 215 7.58 2.19 3.01
C PHE A 215 7.72 2.24 1.49
N GLN A 216 8.48 1.31 0.92
CA GLN A 216 8.66 1.16 -0.52
C GLN A 216 8.68 -0.32 -0.93
N CYS A 217 8.04 -0.66 -2.05
CA CYS A 217 8.15 -1.98 -2.66
C CYS A 217 9.54 -2.17 -3.28
N VAL A 218 10.10 -3.38 -3.22
CA VAL A 218 11.43 -3.70 -3.78
C VAL A 218 11.52 -3.57 -5.31
N PHE A 219 10.36 -3.54 -5.97
CA PHE A 219 10.16 -3.40 -7.42
C PHE A 219 9.58 -2.02 -7.81
N ALA A 220 9.58 -1.04 -6.89
CA ALA A 220 9.09 0.30 -7.18
C ALA A 220 9.98 1.03 -8.20
N GLU A 221 9.36 1.58 -9.25
CA GLU A 221 10.07 2.17 -10.39
C GLU A 221 9.52 3.55 -10.75
N VAL A 222 8.20 3.68 -10.89
CA VAL A 222 7.58 4.90 -11.45
C VAL A 222 7.16 5.85 -10.34
N GLU A 223 7.91 6.94 -10.16
CA GLU A 223 7.64 7.96 -9.14
C GLU A 223 6.31 8.68 -9.38
N GLY A 224 5.51 8.81 -8.32
CA GLY A 224 4.29 9.63 -8.38
C GLY A 224 3.26 9.36 -7.28
N ALA A 225 3.51 8.39 -6.39
CA ALA A 225 2.62 8.09 -5.28
C ALA A 225 3.07 8.72 -3.97
N VAL A 226 2.10 8.94 -3.09
CA VAL A 226 2.32 9.36 -1.70
C VAL A 226 1.96 8.27 -0.70
N THR A 227 1.54 7.11 -1.20
CA THR A 227 1.26 5.92 -0.40
C THR A 227 1.81 4.69 -1.13
N ALA A 228 2.43 3.78 -0.39
CA ALA A 228 2.91 2.55 -0.98
C ALA A 228 1.76 1.55 -1.19
N PRO A 229 1.81 0.71 -2.24
CA PRO A 229 0.98 -0.48 -2.34
C PRO A 229 1.30 -1.44 -1.19
N ALA A 230 0.53 -1.36 -0.09
CA ALA A 230 0.83 -2.04 1.18
C ALA A 230 1.15 -3.53 1.03
N THR A 231 0.42 -4.25 0.18
CA THR A 231 0.62 -5.69 -0.03
C THR A 231 1.94 -5.98 -0.74
N GLY A 232 2.40 -5.07 -1.59
CA GLY A 232 3.70 -5.16 -2.26
C GLY A 232 4.89 -5.02 -1.30
N LEU A 233 4.68 -4.43 -0.11
CA LEU A 233 5.74 -4.26 0.89
C LEU A 233 6.26 -5.58 1.46
N HIS A 234 5.46 -6.65 1.39
CA HIS A 234 5.84 -7.98 1.89
C HIS A 234 6.85 -8.71 1.01
N PHE A 235 7.03 -8.27 -0.25
CA PHE A 235 7.95 -8.93 -1.17
C PHE A 235 9.40 -8.52 -0.86
N SER A 236 10.21 -9.51 -0.53
CA SER A 236 11.67 -9.39 -0.43
C SER A 236 12.32 -9.64 -1.78
N ARG A 237 13.56 -9.20 -1.96
CA ARG A 237 14.32 -9.49 -3.20
C ARG A 237 14.53 -11.00 -3.36
N GLU A 238 14.72 -11.70 -2.25
CA GLU A 238 14.85 -13.15 -2.17
C GLU A 238 13.58 -13.85 -2.61
N LEU A 239 12.40 -13.36 -2.20
CA LEU A 239 11.12 -13.90 -2.61
C LEU A 239 10.88 -13.70 -4.11
N MET A 240 11.16 -12.49 -4.64
CA MET A 240 11.05 -12.22 -6.08
C MET A 240 11.93 -13.19 -6.89
N LYS A 241 13.17 -13.44 -6.44
CA LYS A 241 14.04 -14.44 -7.08
C LYS A 241 13.52 -15.86 -6.97
N ARG A 242 12.91 -16.24 -5.85
CA ARG A 242 12.28 -17.55 -5.70
C ARG A 242 11.08 -17.73 -6.62
N MET A 243 10.31 -16.67 -6.84
CA MET A 243 9.20 -16.67 -7.80
C MET A 243 9.69 -16.87 -9.24
N GLU A 244 10.74 -16.14 -9.65
CA GLU A 244 11.39 -16.31 -10.95
C GLU A 244 11.86 -17.76 -11.17
N ILE A 245 12.51 -18.36 -10.16
CA ILE A 245 12.97 -19.76 -10.21
C ILE A 245 11.80 -20.75 -10.33
N ASN A 246 10.66 -20.45 -9.70
CA ASN A 246 9.45 -21.27 -9.78
C ASN A 246 8.65 -21.05 -11.08
N GLY A 247 9.12 -20.19 -11.99
CA GLY A 247 8.43 -19.92 -13.26
C GLY A 247 7.16 -19.10 -13.12
N ILE A 248 7.02 -18.33 -12.03
CA ILE A 248 5.91 -17.38 -11.86
C ILE A 248 6.27 -16.10 -12.59
N ASN A 249 5.39 -15.66 -13.50
CA ASN A 249 5.58 -14.46 -14.28
C ASN A 249 5.23 -13.20 -13.48
N GLU A 250 5.93 -12.10 -13.77
CA GLU A 250 5.71 -10.80 -13.14
C GLU A 250 5.17 -9.80 -14.18
N ALA A 251 3.97 -9.27 -13.94
CA ALA A 251 3.40 -8.19 -14.74
C ALA A 251 3.32 -6.92 -13.90
N TYR A 252 3.77 -5.79 -14.45
CA TYR A 252 3.77 -4.52 -13.74
C TYR A 252 2.76 -3.55 -14.32
N ILE A 253 1.97 -2.95 -13.45
CA ILE A 253 1.14 -1.79 -13.72
C ILE A 253 1.58 -0.64 -12.83
N THR A 254 1.24 0.58 -13.19
CA THR A 254 1.44 1.74 -12.33
C THR A 254 0.09 2.28 -11.90
N LEU A 255 -0.18 2.38 -10.60
CA LEU A 255 -1.26 3.19 -10.05
C LEU A 255 -0.69 4.05 -8.93
N HIS A 256 -0.72 5.36 -9.10
CA HIS A 256 -0.22 6.30 -8.11
C HIS A 256 -1.20 6.41 -6.95
N CYS A 257 -0.95 5.58 -5.92
CA CYS A 257 -1.85 5.45 -4.77
C CYS A 257 -1.90 6.76 -3.97
N GLY A 258 -3.11 7.31 -3.83
CA GLY A 258 -3.38 8.53 -3.08
C GLY A 258 -3.78 8.27 -1.62
N LEU A 259 -4.02 9.36 -0.89
CA LEU A 259 -4.50 9.30 0.50
C LEU A 259 -5.97 8.88 0.64
N GLY A 260 -6.73 8.87 -0.44
CA GLY A 260 -8.19 8.60 -0.42
C GLY A 260 -8.57 7.28 0.26
N ASN A 261 -7.70 6.28 0.20
CA ASN A 261 -7.94 4.98 0.85
C ASN A 261 -7.82 5.02 2.40
N PHE A 262 -7.29 6.11 2.96
CA PHE A 262 -7.12 6.33 4.41
C PHE A 262 -8.08 7.40 4.95
N HIS A 263 -8.97 7.94 4.13
CA HIS A 263 -10.04 8.83 4.59
C HIS A 263 -11.21 8.04 5.17
N ASP A 264 -11.83 8.60 6.20
CA ASP A 264 -13.04 8.03 6.79
C ASP A 264 -14.21 8.10 5.80
N ILE A 265 -15.04 7.06 5.80
CA ILE A 265 -16.28 7.04 5.02
C ILE A 265 -17.38 7.71 5.84
N GLU A 266 -17.84 8.87 5.39
CA GLU A 266 -18.87 9.65 6.11
C GLU A 266 -20.32 9.24 5.81
N VAL A 267 -20.52 8.23 4.94
CA VAL A 267 -21.85 7.80 4.47
C VAL A 267 -22.12 6.34 4.78
N GLU A 268 -23.29 6.06 5.36
CA GLU A 268 -23.72 4.69 5.67
C GLU A 268 -24.02 3.86 4.40
N ASP A 269 -24.55 4.52 3.36
CA ASP A 269 -24.82 3.90 2.07
C ASP A 269 -23.59 4.01 1.17
N LEU A 270 -22.88 2.89 1.00
CA LEU A 270 -21.61 2.82 0.25
C LEU A 270 -21.75 3.26 -1.21
N THR A 271 -22.94 3.16 -1.80
CA THR A 271 -23.18 3.62 -3.20
C THR A 271 -23.03 5.12 -3.37
N LYS A 272 -23.07 5.89 -2.27
CA LYS A 272 -22.95 7.35 -2.26
C LYS A 272 -21.54 7.83 -1.95
N HIS A 273 -20.64 6.94 -1.53
CA HIS A 273 -19.26 7.29 -1.28
C HIS A 273 -18.54 7.58 -2.60
N LYS A 274 -17.70 8.61 -2.62
CA LYS A 274 -16.91 9.00 -3.78
C LYS A 274 -15.44 8.86 -3.44
N MET A 275 -14.75 8.02 -4.20
CA MET A 275 -13.31 7.88 -4.09
C MET A 275 -12.60 9.05 -4.76
N ASP A 276 -11.42 9.39 -4.23
CA ASP A 276 -10.47 10.24 -4.93
C ASP A 276 -9.98 9.53 -6.21
N SER A 277 -9.72 10.32 -7.25
CA SER A 277 -9.17 9.79 -8.50
C SER A 277 -7.67 9.55 -8.37
N GLU A 278 -7.23 8.36 -8.77
CA GLU A 278 -5.83 7.93 -8.82
C GLU A 278 -5.40 7.75 -10.27
N GLN A 279 -4.23 8.27 -10.63
CA GLN A 279 -3.68 8.08 -11.96
C GLN A 279 -3.16 6.65 -12.11
N MET A 280 -3.40 6.03 -13.26
CA MET A 280 -2.88 4.70 -13.56
C MET A 280 -2.46 4.56 -15.02
N ILE A 281 -1.46 3.69 -15.21
CA ILE A 281 -0.87 3.34 -16.50
C ILE A 281 -0.75 1.81 -16.55
N ILE A 282 -1.28 1.21 -17.60
CA ILE A 282 -1.15 -0.21 -17.93
C ILE A 282 -0.60 -0.30 -19.35
N SER A 283 0.62 -0.82 -19.47
CA SER A 283 1.30 -0.97 -20.75
C SER A 283 0.69 -2.11 -21.58
N GLN A 284 0.92 -2.08 -22.90
CA GLN A 284 0.53 -3.18 -23.78
C GLN A 284 1.27 -4.47 -23.40
N GLU A 285 2.52 -4.37 -22.97
CA GLU A 285 3.32 -5.52 -22.51
C GLU A 285 2.67 -6.24 -21.32
N ALA A 286 2.23 -5.48 -20.31
CA ALA A 286 1.50 -6.05 -19.17
C ALA A 286 0.19 -6.72 -19.61
N CYS A 287 -0.52 -6.11 -20.58
CA CYS A 287 -1.74 -6.69 -21.15
C CYS A 287 -1.46 -8.01 -21.86
N ASP A 288 -0.45 -8.04 -22.72
CA ASP A 288 -0.11 -9.22 -23.51
C ASP A 288 0.29 -10.39 -22.60
N LEU A 289 1.09 -10.14 -21.57
CA LEU A 289 1.49 -11.15 -20.59
C LEU A 289 0.28 -11.70 -19.84
N VAL A 290 -0.52 -10.83 -19.21
CA VAL A 290 -1.68 -11.26 -18.40
C VAL A 290 -2.74 -11.97 -19.24
N ASN A 291 -3.05 -11.43 -20.42
CA ASN A 291 -4.03 -12.04 -21.32
C ASN A 291 -3.52 -13.39 -21.84
N LYS A 292 -2.23 -13.54 -22.15
CA LYS A 292 -1.63 -14.82 -22.52
C LYS A 292 -1.78 -15.84 -21.40
N THR A 293 -1.46 -15.47 -20.16
CA THR A 293 -1.61 -16.33 -18.97
C THR A 293 -3.04 -16.88 -18.87
N LYS A 294 -4.02 -15.99 -18.99
CA LYS A 294 -5.44 -16.35 -18.95
C LYS A 294 -5.85 -17.27 -20.10
N LEU A 295 -5.41 -16.98 -21.32
CA LEU A 295 -5.67 -17.82 -22.50
C LEU A 295 -4.99 -19.19 -22.43
N SER A 296 -3.87 -19.29 -21.70
CA SER A 296 -3.17 -20.55 -21.45
C SER A 296 -3.74 -21.35 -20.27
N GLY A 297 -4.76 -20.85 -19.58
CA GLY A 297 -5.41 -21.53 -18.46
C GLY A 297 -4.63 -21.47 -17.15
N HIS A 298 -3.61 -20.62 -17.06
CA HIS A 298 -2.88 -20.32 -15.83
C HIS A 298 -3.58 -19.22 -15.02
N ARG A 299 -3.28 -19.13 -13.73
CA ARG A 299 -3.92 -18.19 -12.82
C ARG A 299 -3.29 -16.81 -12.88
N VAL A 300 -4.13 -15.79 -12.80
CA VAL A 300 -3.73 -14.39 -12.63
C VAL A 300 -3.98 -13.98 -11.17
N CYS A 301 -2.92 -13.54 -10.49
CA CYS A 301 -2.96 -13.12 -9.10
C CYS A 301 -2.76 -11.60 -8.97
N ALA A 302 -3.76 -10.90 -8.42
CA ALA A 302 -3.67 -9.46 -8.15
C ALA A 302 -3.02 -9.19 -6.78
N ILE A 303 -1.89 -8.48 -6.77
CA ILE A 303 -1.16 -8.16 -5.53
C ILE A 303 -1.61 -6.81 -4.97
N GLY A 304 -2.57 -6.85 -4.05
CA GLY A 304 -3.13 -5.69 -3.37
C GLY A 304 -4.36 -5.09 -4.04
N THR A 305 -5.15 -4.36 -3.25
CA THR A 305 -6.40 -3.74 -3.70
C THR A 305 -6.19 -2.63 -4.74
N SER A 306 -5.03 -1.98 -4.76
CA SER A 306 -4.66 -1.04 -5.84
C SER A 306 -4.59 -1.73 -7.19
N VAL A 307 -4.03 -2.96 -7.23
CA VAL A 307 -3.96 -3.74 -8.45
C VAL A 307 -5.34 -4.19 -8.88
N MET A 308 -6.16 -4.69 -7.94
CA MET A 308 -7.56 -5.04 -8.20
C MET A 308 -8.33 -3.85 -8.80
N LYS A 309 -8.20 -2.66 -8.23
CA LYS A 309 -8.85 -1.43 -8.72
C LYS A 309 -8.42 -1.08 -10.15
N ALA A 310 -7.12 -1.13 -10.41
CA ALA A 310 -6.54 -0.79 -11.70
C ALA A 310 -6.96 -1.79 -12.79
N THR A 311 -6.76 -3.07 -12.54
CA THR A 311 -7.09 -4.13 -13.51
C THR A 311 -8.57 -4.15 -13.82
N GLU A 312 -9.42 -4.01 -12.82
CA GLU A 312 -10.87 -3.93 -13.02
C GLU A 312 -11.28 -2.65 -13.76
N THR A 313 -10.52 -1.56 -13.67
CA THR A 313 -10.79 -0.36 -14.48
C THR A 313 -10.49 -0.61 -15.96
N ALA A 314 -9.44 -1.39 -16.25
CA ALA A 314 -8.94 -1.64 -17.59
C ALA A 314 -9.47 -2.93 -18.25
N VAL A 315 -10.21 -3.76 -17.53
CA VAL A 315 -10.78 -5.00 -18.07
C VAL A 315 -11.96 -4.72 -19.00
N GLY A 316 -11.95 -5.36 -20.17
CA GLY A 316 -13.06 -5.33 -21.11
C GLY A 316 -14.18 -6.29 -20.73
N THR A 317 -15.31 -6.20 -21.44
CA THR A 317 -16.43 -7.14 -21.31
C THR A 317 -16.08 -8.58 -21.72
N ASP A 318 -14.96 -8.75 -22.42
CA ASP A 318 -14.35 -10.02 -22.80
C ASP A 318 -13.49 -10.65 -21.68
N GLY A 319 -13.38 -9.98 -20.52
CA GLY A 319 -12.58 -10.46 -19.39
C GLY A 319 -11.06 -10.32 -19.61
N MET A 320 -10.65 -9.55 -20.62
CA MET A 320 -9.25 -9.31 -20.98
C MET A 320 -8.82 -7.90 -20.59
N MET A 321 -7.56 -7.76 -20.18
CA MET A 321 -6.96 -6.48 -19.82
C MET A 321 -6.59 -5.68 -21.07
N LYS A 322 -6.83 -4.36 -21.05
CA LYS A 322 -6.50 -3.44 -22.14
C LYS A 322 -5.51 -2.37 -21.68
N ALA A 323 -4.66 -1.93 -22.59
CA ALA A 323 -3.74 -0.83 -22.30
C ALA A 323 -4.55 0.41 -21.90
N PHE A 324 -4.08 1.10 -20.88
CA PHE A 324 -4.81 2.20 -20.26
C PHE A 324 -3.85 3.26 -19.77
N ASP A 325 -4.16 4.52 -20.03
CA ASP A 325 -3.48 5.68 -19.45
C ASP A 325 -4.56 6.70 -19.09
N GLY A 326 -4.70 6.97 -17.80
CA GLY A 326 -5.73 7.88 -17.32
C GLY A 326 -5.95 7.79 -15.82
N TRP A 327 -7.20 8.00 -15.42
CA TRP A 327 -7.59 8.12 -14.01
C TRP A 327 -8.65 7.07 -13.67
N THR A 328 -8.57 6.52 -12.46
CA THR A 328 -9.61 5.69 -11.87
C THR A 328 -10.06 6.25 -10.53
N ASN A 329 -11.37 6.25 -10.32
CA ASN A 329 -12.00 6.48 -9.02
C ASN A 329 -12.91 5.31 -8.65
N LYS A 330 -12.61 4.12 -9.20
CA LYS A 330 -13.45 2.94 -9.01
C LYS A 330 -13.48 2.56 -7.54
N PHE A 331 -14.69 2.46 -7.00
CA PHE A 331 -14.95 1.97 -5.66
C PHE A 331 -15.48 0.55 -5.73
N ILE A 332 -14.71 -0.41 -5.23
CA ILE A 332 -15.05 -1.85 -5.28
C ILE A 332 -15.52 -2.28 -3.89
N PHE A 333 -16.78 -2.72 -3.81
CA PHE A 333 -17.38 -3.27 -2.61
C PHE A 333 -18.44 -4.34 -2.99
N PRO A 334 -18.80 -5.28 -2.10
CA PRO A 334 -19.72 -6.34 -2.45
C PRO A 334 -21.16 -5.86 -2.72
N PRO A 335 -21.92 -6.55 -3.60
CA PRO A 335 -21.43 -7.58 -4.53
C PRO A 335 -20.66 -6.93 -5.69
N TYR A 336 -19.60 -7.59 -6.14
CA TYR A 336 -18.83 -7.18 -7.31
C TYR A 336 -18.36 -8.43 -8.05
N ASP A 337 -18.43 -8.40 -9.38
CA ASP A 337 -18.00 -9.50 -10.24
C ASP A 337 -16.64 -9.14 -10.86
N PHE A 338 -15.61 -9.90 -10.55
CA PHE A 338 -14.25 -9.64 -11.01
C PHE A 338 -14.03 -10.24 -12.38
N GLY A 339 -13.61 -9.40 -13.33
CA GLY A 339 -13.45 -9.82 -14.71
C GLY A 339 -12.09 -10.45 -15.00
N LEU A 340 -11.03 -10.04 -14.30
CA LEU A 340 -9.66 -10.40 -14.66
C LEU A 340 -9.00 -11.46 -13.77
N ALA A 341 -8.85 -11.18 -12.48
CA ALA A 341 -7.99 -11.95 -11.58
C ALA A 341 -8.69 -13.16 -10.94
N ASP A 342 -7.98 -14.29 -10.88
CA ASP A 342 -8.47 -15.54 -10.28
C ASP A 342 -8.11 -15.61 -8.79
N CYS A 343 -6.94 -15.08 -8.45
CA CYS A 343 -6.40 -15.03 -7.09
C CYS A 343 -6.14 -13.57 -6.69
N ALA A 344 -6.14 -13.30 -5.39
CA ALA A 344 -5.70 -11.99 -4.92
C ALA A 344 -5.04 -12.04 -3.56
N VAL A 345 -4.12 -11.12 -3.32
CA VAL A 345 -3.48 -10.92 -2.02
C VAL A 345 -3.85 -9.54 -1.50
N ALA A 346 -4.16 -9.44 -0.22
CA ALA A 346 -4.44 -8.18 0.46
C ALA A 346 -3.89 -8.22 1.88
N ASN A 347 -3.61 -7.06 2.48
CA ASN A 347 -3.34 -7.02 3.92
C ASN A 347 -4.65 -7.18 4.71
N PHE A 348 -4.54 -7.44 6.00
CA PHE A 348 -5.64 -7.19 6.92
C PHE A 348 -5.77 -5.67 7.18
N TYR A 349 -6.89 -5.07 6.79
CA TYR A 349 -7.12 -3.63 6.87
C TYR A 349 -8.02 -3.24 8.04
N HIS A 350 -8.05 -1.94 8.34
CA HIS A 350 -8.86 -1.39 9.43
C HIS A 350 -10.37 -1.63 9.19
N PRO A 351 -11.18 -1.71 10.26
CA PRO A 351 -12.63 -1.75 10.15
C PRO A 351 -13.15 -0.56 9.33
N GLU A 352 -14.26 -0.77 8.64
CA GLU A 352 -14.95 0.27 7.86
C GLU A 352 -14.09 0.90 6.74
N SER A 353 -12.96 0.29 6.37
CA SER A 353 -12.07 0.79 5.31
C SER A 353 -12.50 0.33 3.92
N THR A 354 -12.25 1.19 2.92
CA THR A 354 -12.47 0.86 1.49
C THR A 354 -11.63 -0.34 1.04
N LEU A 355 -10.46 -0.53 1.66
CA LEU A 355 -9.54 -1.62 1.40
C LEU A 355 -10.14 -2.97 1.86
N MET A 356 -10.70 -3.02 3.07
CA MET A 356 -11.43 -4.20 3.56
C MET A 356 -12.63 -4.55 2.65
N MET A 357 -13.34 -3.53 2.15
CA MET A 357 -14.48 -3.73 1.25
C MET A 357 -14.06 -4.34 -0.08
N SER A 358 -12.94 -3.89 -0.67
CA SER A 358 -12.39 -4.47 -1.89
C SER A 358 -11.96 -5.92 -1.68
N THR A 359 -11.32 -6.24 -0.55
CA THR A 359 -10.95 -7.61 -0.18
C THR A 359 -12.19 -8.50 -0.03
N ALA A 360 -13.21 -8.01 0.68
CA ALA A 360 -14.48 -8.71 0.86
C ALA A 360 -15.24 -8.91 -0.46
N ALA A 361 -15.13 -7.97 -1.40
CA ALA A 361 -15.71 -8.11 -2.73
C ALA A 361 -15.06 -9.26 -3.50
N PHE A 362 -13.75 -9.42 -3.38
CA PHE A 362 -13.01 -10.48 -4.07
C PHE A 362 -13.23 -11.87 -3.44
N GLY A 363 -13.09 -11.97 -2.11
CA GLY A 363 -13.14 -13.23 -1.37
C GLY A 363 -14.53 -13.66 -0.91
N GLY A 364 -15.55 -12.82 -1.10
CA GLY A 364 -16.89 -13.02 -0.53
C GLY A 364 -16.98 -12.47 0.89
N TYR A 365 -18.03 -11.70 1.16
CA TYR A 365 -18.16 -10.94 2.40
C TYR A 365 -18.11 -11.82 3.66
N GLU A 366 -18.91 -12.89 3.72
CA GLU A 366 -18.99 -13.75 4.90
C GLU A 366 -17.66 -14.43 5.22
N LEU A 367 -17.00 -14.99 4.20
CA LEU A 367 -15.75 -15.73 4.36
C LEU A 367 -14.58 -14.82 4.73
N VAL A 368 -14.49 -13.63 4.12
CA VAL A 368 -13.51 -12.61 4.50
C VAL A 368 -13.77 -12.08 5.89
N TYR A 369 -15.03 -11.86 6.28
CA TYR A 369 -15.35 -11.39 7.63
C TYR A 369 -14.99 -12.44 8.70
N GLU A 370 -15.18 -13.74 8.40
CA GLU A 370 -14.73 -14.83 9.28
C GLU A 370 -13.19 -14.88 9.37
N ALA A 371 -12.47 -14.73 8.25
CA ALA A 371 -11.02 -14.61 8.24
C ALA A 371 -10.54 -13.45 9.12
N TYR A 372 -11.21 -12.29 9.09
CA TYR A 372 -10.90 -11.15 9.95
C TYR A 372 -11.11 -11.45 11.44
N LYS A 373 -12.19 -12.16 11.82
CA LYS A 373 -12.37 -12.61 13.22
C LYS A 373 -11.27 -13.57 13.66
N MET A 374 -10.89 -14.51 12.80
CA MET A 374 -9.80 -15.45 13.06
C MET A 374 -8.46 -14.71 13.19
N ALA A 375 -8.21 -13.71 12.35
CA ALA A 375 -7.03 -12.87 12.39
C ALA A 375 -6.92 -12.12 13.74
N VAL A 376 -7.99 -11.45 14.16
CA VAL A 376 -8.06 -10.79 15.48
C VAL A 376 -7.79 -11.80 16.60
N LYS A 377 -8.50 -12.94 16.61
CA LYS A 377 -8.37 -13.97 17.65
C LYS A 377 -6.96 -14.56 17.75
N ASN A 378 -6.25 -14.69 16.64
CA ASN A 378 -4.94 -15.35 16.57
C ASN A 378 -3.75 -14.36 16.58
N GLY A 379 -3.98 -13.08 16.88
CA GLY A 379 -2.90 -12.11 17.02
C GLY A 379 -2.26 -11.72 15.69
N TYR A 380 -3.00 -11.75 14.58
CA TYR A 380 -2.53 -11.16 13.32
C TYR A 380 -2.45 -9.64 13.46
N MET A 381 -1.53 -9.04 12.71
CA MET A 381 -1.30 -7.61 12.64
C MET A 381 -2.05 -6.99 11.46
N PHE A 382 -2.52 -5.75 11.63
CA PHE A 382 -3.37 -5.03 10.67
C PHE A 382 -2.68 -3.75 10.18
N GLY A 383 -3.10 -3.26 9.01
CA GLY A 383 -2.58 -2.04 8.39
C GLY A 383 -1.53 -2.31 7.30
N CYS A 384 -0.82 -1.26 6.89
CA CYS A 384 0.11 -1.31 5.76
C CYS A 384 1.29 -2.25 6.01
N TYR A 385 1.75 -2.31 7.26
CA TYR A 385 2.79 -3.23 7.72
C TYR A 385 2.24 -4.51 8.36
N GLY A 386 0.91 -4.67 8.36
CA GLY A 386 0.23 -5.83 8.94
C GLY A 386 0.39 -7.09 8.10
N ASP A 387 -0.12 -8.19 8.60
CA ASP A 387 -0.10 -9.49 7.95
C ASP A 387 -1.01 -9.55 6.71
N SER A 388 -0.90 -10.64 5.94
CA SER A 388 -1.55 -10.80 4.64
C SER A 388 -2.59 -11.91 4.59
N LEU A 389 -3.55 -11.75 3.69
CA LEU A 389 -4.56 -12.69 3.28
C LEU A 389 -4.41 -13.00 1.79
N LEU A 390 -4.14 -14.26 1.45
CA LEU A 390 -4.22 -14.81 0.11
C LEU A 390 -5.62 -15.40 -0.11
N ILE A 391 -6.23 -15.10 -1.25
CA ILE A 391 -7.54 -15.61 -1.66
C ILE A 391 -7.37 -16.44 -2.93
N LEU A 392 -7.78 -17.71 -2.86
CA LEU A 392 -7.66 -18.70 -3.93
C LEU A 392 -9.03 -19.14 -4.47
N PRO A 393 -9.12 -19.46 -5.77
CA PRO A 393 -10.34 -19.93 -6.43
C PRO A 393 -10.47 -21.47 -6.43
N ASP A 394 -9.93 -22.14 -5.41
CA ASP A 394 -9.68 -23.59 -5.33
C ASP A 394 -10.79 -24.51 -5.85
#